data_AF-A0A7M7MWZ6-F1
#
_entry.id   AF-A0A7M7MWZ6-F1
#
_cell.length_a   1.000
_cell.length_b   1.000
_cell.length_c   1.000
_cell.angle_alpha   90.00
_cell.angle_beta   90.00
_cell.angle_gamma   90.00
#
_symmetry.space_group_name_H-M   'P 1'
#
loop_
_entity.id
_entity.type
_entity.pdbx_description
1 polymer ?
#
loop_
_entity_poly.entity_id
_entity_poly.type
_entity_poly.pdbx_seq_one_letter_code
_entity_poly.pdbx_strand_id
1 'polypeptide(L)'
;MLYPLFELAAQLRVSSDSDNQEQRRYQSPVLSLVQSKKPIRPARIIFSAHRQIGNASVTVLVCSVDSLVLRYEDHGHKPVTKDLQWFQDPTKAICAITLDASGTWAVVACSDRSLYVIPVLALLGLPSSKTGNPLWKKNDVTKIEIAANIGKRLISYIEMLIQVKSTIT
;
A
#
# COMPACT_ATOMS: atom_id res chain seq x y z
N MET A 1 3.06 20.10 -1.13
CA MET A 1 2.60 19.54 0.16
C MET A 1 1.60 18.42 -0.14
N LEU A 2 1.97 17.14 -0.04
CA LEU A 2 1.11 15.98 -0.38
C LEU A 2 1.17 14.84 0.67
N TYR A 3 1.66 15.12 1.88
CA TYR A 3 1.85 14.15 2.96
C TYR A 3 0.66 13.80 3.90
N PRO A 4 -0.58 14.33 3.78
CA PRO A 4 -1.62 14.10 4.79
C PRO A 4 -1.92 12.64 5.09
N LEU A 5 -1.94 11.76 4.07
CA LEU A 5 -2.31 10.35 4.27
C LEU A 5 -1.26 9.57 5.08
N PHE A 6 0.02 9.90 4.93
CA PHE A 6 1.09 9.22 5.67
C PHE A 6 1.20 9.72 7.12
N GLU A 7 1.10 11.03 7.33
CA GLU A 7 1.01 11.60 8.69
C GLU A 7 -0.20 11.05 9.44
N LEU A 8 -1.32 10.91 8.74
CA LEU A 8 -2.55 10.37 9.30
C LEU A 8 -2.43 8.87 9.61
N ALA A 9 -1.79 8.08 8.74
CA ALA A 9 -1.46 6.68 9.02
C ALA A 9 -0.56 6.53 10.26
N ALA A 10 0.40 7.45 10.45
CA ALA A 10 1.27 7.45 11.64
C ALA A 10 0.52 7.85 12.93
N GLN A 11 -0.53 8.67 12.83
CA GLN A 11 -1.39 9.04 13.97
C GLN A 11 -2.36 7.92 14.38
N LEU A 12 -2.66 6.99 13.47
CA LEU A 12 -3.53 5.85 13.75
C LEU A 12 -2.75 4.75 14.49
N ARG A 13 -3.30 4.27 15.61
CA ARG A 13 -2.68 3.20 16.41
C ARG A 13 -2.92 1.84 15.75
N VAL A 14 -1.89 1.01 15.68
CA VAL A 14 -2.02 -0.42 15.36
C VAL A 14 -2.22 -1.16 16.68
N SER A 15 -3.38 -1.81 16.88
CA SER A 15 -3.57 -2.66 18.06
C SER A 15 -2.90 -4.00 17.81
N SER A 16 -1.90 -4.33 18.62
CA SER A 16 -1.49 -5.72 18.79
C SER A 16 -2.31 -6.28 19.93
N ASP A 17 -3.43 -6.95 19.64
CA ASP A 17 -4.01 -7.82 20.65
C ASP A 17 -4.40 -9.17 20.06
N SER A 18 -3.85 -10.16 20.71
CA SER A 18 -4.22 -11.55 20.56
C SER A 18 -5.50 -11.71 21.36
N ASP A 19 -6.63 -11.94 20.71
CA ASP A 19 -7.62 -12.85 21.25
C ASP A 19 -8.55 -13.41 20.16
N ASN A 20 -8.24 -14.66 19.87
CA ASN A 20 -9.05 -15.71 19.29
C ASN A 20 -10.57 -15.55 19.53
N GLN A 21 -11.33 -15.35 18.45
CA GLN A 21 -12.53 -16.16 18.19
C GLN A 21 -13.13 -16.05 16.77
N GLU A 22 -12.69 -15.12 15.92
CA GLU A 22 -13.09 -15.11 14.49
C GLU A 22 -12.09 -15.82 13.55
N GLN A 23 -11.10 -16.51 14.12
CA GLN A 23 -9.98 -17.15 13.44
C GLN A 23 -10.31 -18.41 12.63
N ARG A 24 -11.59 -18.69 12.31
CA ARG A 24 -11.99 -19.89 11.54
C ARG A 24 -12.38 -19.67 10.08
N ARG A 25 -12.27 -18.46 9.52
CA ARG A 25 -12.50 -18.25 8.07
C ARG A 25 -11.52 -17.37 7.30
N TYR A 26 -10.47 -16.83 7.93
CA TYR A 26 -9.38 -16.22 7.18
C TYR A 26 -8.21 -17.19 7.09
N GLN A 27 -8.28 -18.10 6.12
CA GLN A 27 -7.06 -18.68 5.56
C GLN A 27 -6.23 -17.53 5.00
N SER A 28 -5.21 -17.13 5.74
CA SER A 28 -4.17 -16.22 5.28
C SER A 28 -3.63 -16.76 3.95
N PRO A 29 -3.87 -16.10 2.80
CA PRO A 29 -3.00 -16.35 1.67
C PRO A 29 -1.69 -15.70 2.10
N VAL A 30 -0.69 -16.52 2.40
CA VAL A 30 0.70 -16.07 2.20
C VAL A 30 0.67 -15.35 0.85
N LEU A 31 1.03 -14.06 0.82
CA LEU A 31 1.23 -13.29 -0.41
C LEU A 31 2.37 -13.98 -1.15
N SER A 32 2.01 -15.08 -1.80
CA SER A 32 2.92 -15.99 -2.44
C SER A 32 3.35 -15.32 -3.72
N LEU A 33 4.66 -15.40 -3.97
CA LEU A 33 5.29 -14.95 -5.20
C LEU A 33 4.79 -15.86 -6.33
N VAL A 34 3.56 -15.65 -6.82
CA VAL A 34 3.00 -16.46 -7.90
C VAL A 34 3.50 -15.88 -9.22
N GLN A 35 4.54 -16.50 -9.78
CA GLN A 35 4.90 -16.32 -11.17
C GLN A 35 3.83 -17.02 -12.04
N SER A 36 2.74 -16.33 -12.34
CA SER A 36 1.65 -16.87 -13.16
C SER A 36 1.97 -16.72 -14.66
N LYS A 37 2.12 -17.84 -15.38
CA LYS A 37 2.23 -17.93 -16.85
C LYS A 37 0.85 -17.86 -17.54
N LYS A 38 0.03 -16.85 -17.26
CA LYS A 38 -1.21 -16.61 -18.03
C LYS A 38 -1.02 -15.47 -19.03
N PRO A 39 -1.67 -15.53 -20.22
CA PRO A 39 -1.56 -14.48 -21.22
C PRO A 39 -2.03 -13.15 -20.62
N ILE A 40 -1.09 -12.20 -20.57
CA ILE A 40 -1.25 -10.90 -19.93
C ILE A 40 -2.19 -10.08 -20.82
N ARG A 41 -3.46 -9.96 -20.44
CA ARG A 41 -4.21 -8.76 -20.85
C ARG A 41 -3.41 -7.57 -20.32
N PRO A 42 -3.11 -6.54 -21.14
CA PRO A 42 -2.32 -5.41 -20.66
C PRO A 42 -3.03 -4.82 -19.44
N ALA A 43 -2.39 -4.95 -18.28
CA ALA A 43 -2.97 -4.47 -17.04
C ALA A 43 -3.03 -2.95 -17.12
N ARG A 44 -4.22 -2.37 -16.94
CA ARG A 44 -4.38 -0.92 -16.96
C ARG A 44 -3.84 -0.37 -15.64
N ILE A 45 -2.96 0.62 -15.71
CA ILE A 45 -2.54 1.37 -14.52
C ILE A 45 -3.71 2.24 -14.09
N ILE A 46 -4.15 2.06 -12.84
CA ILE A 46 -5.24 2.83 -12.22
C ILE A 46 -4.68 3.99 -11.42
N PHE A 47 -3.69 3.72 -10.56
CA PHE A 47 -3.01 4.72 -9.74
C PHE A 47 -1.50 4.54 -9.80
N SER A 48 -0.79 5.62 -9.56
CA SER A 48 0.65 5.60 -9.36
C SER A 48 1.04 6.50 -8.21
N ALA A 49 2.07 6.09 -7.48
CA ALA A 49 2.80 6.94 -6.56
C ALA A 49 4.27 6.89 -6.97
N HIS A 50 4.92 8.05 -7.04
CA HIS A 50 6.31 8.16 -7.45
C HIS A 50 7.07 9.05 -6.46
N ARG A 51 8.32 8.68 -6.18
CA ARG A 51 9.18 9.42 -5.28
C ARG A 51 10.63 9.36 -5.73
N GLN A 52 11.23 10.53 -5.97
CA GLN A 52 12.68 10.67 -6.12
C GLN A 52 13.36 10.74 -4.74
N ILE A 53 14.45 10.01 -4.56
CA ILE A 53 15.27 9.90 -3.35
C ILE A 53 16.75 10.02 -3.76
N GLY A 54 17.28 11.25 -3.76
CA GLY A 54 18.61 11.51 -4.30
C GLY A 54 18.70 11.10 -5.77
N ASN A 55 19.60 10.17 -6.10
CA ASN A 55 19.80 9.63 -7.46
C ASN A 55 18.91 8.41 -7.76
N ALA A 56 18.11 7.96 -6.80
CA ALA A 56 17.20 6.85 -6.98
C ALA A 56 15.75 7.30 -7.04
N SER A 57 14.88 6.46 -7.57
CA SER A 57 13.43 6.67 -7.56
C SER A 57 12.68 5.40 -7.16
N VAL A 58 11.57 5.59 -6.47
CA VAL A 58 10.61 4.56 -6.11
C VAL A 58 9.30 4.85 -6.82
N THR A 59 8.75 3.84 -7.48
CA THR A 59 7.43 3.91 -8.12
C THR A 59 6.58 2.75 -7.65
N VAL A 60 5.33 3.05 -7.28
CA VAL A 60 4.30 2.03 -7.02
C VAL A 60 3.17 2.25 -8.01
N LEU A 61 2.81 1.20 -8.74
CA LEU A 61 1.71 1.21 -9.69
C LEU A 61 0.61 0.29 -9.18
N VAL A 62 -0.62 0.79 -9.16
CA VAL A 62 -1.83 -0.01 -8.92
C VAL A 62 -2.41 -0.37 -10.28
N CYS A 63 -2.59 -1.66 -10.54
CA CYS A 63 -3.04 -2.20 -11.81
C CYS A 63 -4.44 -2.81 -11.69
N SER A 64 -5.17 -2.86 -12.81
CA SER A 64 -6.59 -3.28 -12.88
C SER A 64 -6.88 -4.76 -12.65
N VAL A 65 -5.89 -5.56 -12.27
CA VAL A 65 -6.02 -7.01 -12.05
C VAL A 65 -5.60 -7.34 -10.62
N ASP A 66 -6.05 -6.50 -9.68
CA ASP A 66 -5.75 -6.60 -8.25
C ASP A 66 -4.25 -6.84 -8.01
N SER A 67 -3.42 -6.06 -8.70
CA SER A 67 -1.97 -6.19 -8.61
C SER A 67 -1.31 -4.84 -8.40
N LEU A 68 -0.20 -4.89 -7.68
CA LEU A 68 0.69 -3.76 -7.44
C LEU A 68 2.03 -4.08 -8.06
N VAL A 69 2.62 -3.11 -8.75
CA VAL A 69 3.99 -3.20 -9.22
C VAL A 69 4.82 -2.23 -8.40
N LEU A 70 5.79 -2.76 -7.66
CA LEU A 70 6.81 -1.97 -6.99
C LEU A 70 8.02 -1.88 -7.90
N ARG A 71 8.58 -0.68 -8.06
CA ARG A 71 9.81 -0.47 -8.83
C ARG A 71 10.75 0.46 -8.06
N TYR A 72 12.01 0.08 -8.01
CA TYR A 72 13.11 0.95 -7.60
C TYR A 72 14.11 1.06 -8.73
N GLU A 73 14.55 2.28 -9.00
CA GLU A 73 15.50 2.59 -10.05
C GLU A 73 16.58 3.49 -9.49
N ASP A 74 17.84 3.08 -9.61
CA ASP A 74 19.00 3.84 -9.17
C ASP A 74 19.96 3.99 -10.35
N HIS A 75 20.46 5.21 -10.55
CA HIS A 75 21.29 5.53 -11.71
C HIS A 75 22.53 4.62 -11.77
N GLY A 76 22.71 3.94 -12.90
CA GLY A 76 23.84 3.02 -13.10
C GLY A 76 23.59 1.59 -12.63
N HIS A 77 22.42 1.30 -12.05
CA HIS A 77 22.01 -0.04 -11.65
C HIS A 77 20.79 -0.53 -12.43
N LYS A 78 20.65 -1.85 -12.57
CA LYS A 78 19.46 -2.44 -13.18
C LYS A 78 18.25 -2.17 -12.26
N PRO A 79 17.13 -1.65 -12.79
CA PRO A 79 15.92 -1.45 -11.99
C PRO A 79 15.43 -2.75 -11.35
N VAL A 80 15.02 -2.65 -10.09
CA VAL A 80 14.42 -3.76 -9.34
C VAL A 80 12.91 -3.60 -9.39
N THR A 81 12.22 -4.62 -9.87
CA THR A 81 10.75 -4.64 -9.98
C THR A 81 10.20 -5.85 -9.25
N LYS A 82 9.09 -5.67 -8.53
CA LYS A 82 8.35 -6.77 -7.90
C LYS A 82 6.85 -6.59 -8.07
N ASP A 83 6.20 -7.64 -8.52
CA ASP A 83 4.75 -7.72 -8.58
C ASP A 83 4.22 -8.27 -7.26
N LEU A 84 3.21 -7.62 -6.71
CA LEU A 84 2.47 -8.06 -5.55
C LEU A 84 1.03 -8.28 -5.95
N GLN A 85 0.49 -9.43 -5.58
CA GLN A 85 -0.95 -9.65 -5.65
C GLN A 85 -1.60 -8.87 -4.51
N TRP A 86 -2.60 -8.06 -4.85
CA TRP A 86 -3.48 -7.45 -3.88
C TRP A 86 -4.61 -8.42 -3.52
N PHE A 87 -5.47 -8.01 -2.59
CA PHE A 87 -6.66 -8.78 -2.27
C PHE A 87 -7.54 -8.93 -3.51
N GLN A 88 -7.95 -10.17 -3.81
CA GLN A 88 -8.92 -10.49 -4.87
C GLN A 88 -10.37 -10.13 -4.51
N ASP A 89 -10.56 -9.46 -3.36
CA ASP A 89 -11.85 -9.00 -2.87
C ASP A 89 -12.13 -7.60 -3.45
N PRO A 90 -13.19 -7.42 -4.26
CA PRO A 90 -13.53 -6.12 -4.85
C PRO A 90 -13.82 -5.02 -3.81
N THR A 91 -14.24 -5.41 -2.59
CA THR A 91 -14.43 -4.45 -1.49
C THR A 91 -13.10 -3.89 -0.96
N LYS A 92 -11.98 -4.53 -1.32
CA LYS A 92 -10.62 -4.08 -0.98
C LYS A 92 -9.91 -3.42 -2.16
N ALA A 93 -10.64 -3.06 -3.21
CA ALA A 93 -10.08 -2.32 -4.34
C ALA A 93 -9.40 -1.05 -3.83
N ILE A 94 -8.14 -0.86 -4.22
CA ILE A 94 -7.37 0.34 -3.84
C ILE A 94 -8.03 1.55 -4.51
N CYS A 95 -8.34 2.57 -3.73
CA CYS A 95 -8.91 3.83 -4.20
C CYS A 95 -7.94 4.99 -4.09
N ALA A 96 -6.85 4.88 -3.32
CA ALA A 96 -5.77 5.86 -3.25
C ALA A 96 -4.46 5.23 -2.80
N ILE A 97 -3.34 5.83 -3.18
CA ILE A 97 -1.99 5.42 -2.77
C ILE A 97 -1.09 6.64 -2.60
N THR A 98 -0.19 6.59 -1.61
CA THR A 98 0.92 7.54 -1.48
C THR A 98 2.19 6.85 -0.97
N LEU A 99 3.32 7.48 -1.21
CA LEU A 99 4.61 7.12 -0.64
C LEU A 99 4.99 8.08 0.49
N ASP A 100 5.72 7.57 1.48
CA ASP A 100 6.34 8.41 2.48
C ASP A 100 7.52 9.21 1.89
N ALA A 101 8.07 10.15 2.68
CA ALA A 101 9.12 11.02 2.20
C ALA A 101 10.40 10.29 1.79
N SER A 102 10.71 9.15 2.43
CA SER A 102 11.86 8.30 2.09
C SER A 102 11.55 7.21 1.06
N GLY A 103 10.29 7.09 0.59
CA GLY A 103 9.83 6.03 -0.30
C GLY A 103 10.01 4.61 0.24
N THR A 104 10.27 4.48 1.55
CA THR A 104 10.40 3.20 2.23
C THR A 104 9.05 2.52 2.42
N TRP A 105 8.00 3.32 2.60
CA TRP A 105 6.65 2.87 2.91
C TRP A 105 5.64 3.47 1.94
N ALA A 106 4.63 2.69 1.58
CA ALA A 106 3.42 3.20 0.94
C ALA A 106 2.23 3.03 1.87
N VAL A 107 1.28 3.96 1.79
CA VAL A 107 -0.05 3.80 2.39
C VAL A 107 -1.06 3.70 1.27
N VAL A 108 -1.94 2.71 1.35
CA VAL A 108 -3.07 2.54 0.44
C VAL A 108 -4.38 2.61 1.20
N ALA A 109 -5.37 3.23 0.56
CA ALA A 109 -6.75 3.23 1.02
C ALA A 109 -7.60 2.35 0.10
N CYS A 110 -8.53 1.62 0.71
CA CYS A 110 -9.42 0.68 0.04
C CYS A 110 -10.88 1.18 0.05
N SER A 111 -11.71 0.63 -0.84
CA SER A 111 -13.13 0.97 -0.94
C SER A 111 -13.96 0.60 0.31
N ASP A 112 -13.56 -0.44 1.06
CA ASP A 112 -14.10 -0.81 2.38
C ASP A 112 -13.67 0.14 3.51
N ARG A 113 -13.00 1.25 3.19
CA ARG A 113 -12.46 2.25 4.13
C ARG A 113 -11.32 1.72 5.00
N SER A 114 -10.79 0.53 4.69
CA SER A 114 -9.57 0.05 5.34
C SER A 114 -8.34 0.77 4.79
N LEU A 115 -7.32 0.83 5.63
CA LEU A 115 -6.01 1.35 5.28
C LEU A 115 -4.96 0.27 5.47
N TYR A 116 -3.96 0.29 4.60
CA TYR A 116 -2.83 -0.62 4.68
C TYR A 116 -1.51 0.10 4.46
N VAL A 117 -0.48 -0.35 5.17
CA VAL A 117 0.92 0.05 5.00
C VAL A 117 1.68 -1.05 4.26
N ILE A 118 2.43 -0.66 3.22
CA ILE A 118 3.26 -1.55 2.41
C ILE A 118 4.74 -1.19 2.62
N PRO A 119 5.58 -2.14 3.08
CA PRO A 119 7.03 -1.92 3.22
C PRO A 119 7.75 -2.04 1.86
N VAL A 120 7.69 -0.98 1.04
CA VAL A 120 8.12 -0.98 -0.37
C VAL A 120 9.57 -1.43 -0.57
N LEU A 121 10.52 -0.76 0.07
CA LEU A 121 11.95 -1.07 -0.13
C LEU A 121 12.30 -2.47 0.38
N ALA A 122 11.75 -2.87 1.53
CA ALA A 122 12.00 -4.21 2.08
C ALA A 122 11.41 -5.31 1.18
N LEU A 123 10.23 -5.10 0.58
CA LEU A 123 9.66 -6.05 -0.37
C LEU A 123 10.50 -6.16 -1.65
N LEU A 124 11.15 -5.08 -2.07
CA LEU A 124 12.11 -5.05 -3.17
C LEU A 124 13.49 -5.64 -2.80
N GLY A 125 13.68 -6.08 -1.55
CA GLY A 125 14.96 -6.63 -1.08
C GLY A 125 16.04 -5.57 -0.87
N LEU A 126 15.65 -4.29 -0.80
CA LEU A 126 16.56 -3.17 -0.61
C LEU A 126 16.69 -2.81 0.87
N PRO A 127 17.86 -2.29 1.29
CA PRO A 127 18.02 -1.79 2.64
C PRO A 127 17.03 -0.65 2.89
N SER A 128 16.27 -0.78 3.98
CA SER A 128 15.43 0.29 4.52
C SER A 128 16.02 0.75 5.84
N SER A 129 15.94 2.06 6.14
CA SER A 129 16.39 2.54 7.45
C SER A 129 15.56 1.86 8.55
N LYS A 130 16.19 1.56 9.69
CA LYS A 130 15.52 0.90 10.83
C LYS A 130 14.40 1.74 11.47
N THR A 131 14.16 2.95 10.99
CA THR A 131 13.26 3.98 11.55
C THR A 131 11.78 3.80 11.17
N GLY A 132 11.33 2.56 10.97
CA GLY A 132 9.90 2.25 10.82
C GLY A 132 9.19 2.13 12.16
N ASN A 133 7.87 2.31 12.18
CA ASN A 133 7.07 1.98 13.35
C ASN A 133 7.26 0.48 13.68
N PRO A 134 7.63 0.09 14.92
CA PRO A 134 7.89 -1.30 15.27
C PRO A 134 6.67 -2.21 15.09
N LEU A 135 5.46 -1.65 15.01
CA LEU A 135 4.20 -2.37 14.81
C LEU A 135 3.95 -2.75 13.36
N TRP A 136 4.69 -2.19 12.39
CA TRP A 136 4.51 -2.51 10.99
C TRP A 136 5.34 -3.72 10.59
N LYS A 137 4.70 -4.67 9.91
CA LYS A 137 5.38 -5.79 9.28
C LYS A 137 6.37 -5.26 8.26
N LYS A 138 7.60 -5.81 8.27
CA LYS A 138 8.68 -5.39 7.37
C LYS A 138 8.70 -6.15 6.05
N ASN A 139 8.08 -7.32 6.01
CA ASN A 139 8.13 -8.23 4.85
C ASN A 139 6.74 -8.49 4.25
N ASP A 140 5.73 -7.79 4.73
CA ASP A 140 4.32 -8.04 4.40
C ASP A 140 3.49 -6.77 4.65
N VAL A 141 2.30 -6.72 4.09
CA VAL A 141 1.37 -5.61 4.23
C VAL A 141 0.78 -5.59 5.66
N THR A 142 0.68 -4.41 6.25
CA THR A 142 0.10 -4.20 7.59
C THR A 142 -1.23 -3.47 7.48
N LYS A 143 -2.31 -4.02 8.04
CA LYS A 143 -3.59 -3.30 8.18
C LYS A 143 -3.48 -2.26 9.28
N ILE A 144 -3.94 -1.05 9.01
CA ILE A 144 -4.07 0.00 10.03
C ILE A 144 -5.46 -0.13 10.67
N GLU A 145 -5.48 -0.35 11.98
CA GLU A 145 -6.69 -0.32 12.79
C GLU A 145 -7.03 1.15 13.10
N ILE A 146 -8.25 1.59 12.78
CA ILE A 146 -8.66 2.97 13.00
C ILE A 146 -9.47 3.03 14.29
N ALA A 147 -8.93 3.65 15.33
CA ALA A 147 -9.69 3.89 16.56
C ALA A 147 -10.94 4.73 16.24
N ALA A 148 -12.10 4.32 16.79
CA ALA A 148 -13.43 4.83 16.43
C ALA A 148 -13.58 6.37 16.42
N ASN A 149 -12.79 7.08 17.22
CA ASN A 149 -12.85 8.54 17.33
C ASN A 149 -12.02 9.30 16.27
N ILE A 150 -11.05 8.64 15.62
CA ILE A 150 -10.21 9.23 14.55
C ILE A 150 -10.82 8.94 13.17
N GLY A 151 -11.64 7.89 13.06
CA GLY A 151 -12.20 7.42 11.80
C GLY A 151 -13.04 8.44 11.04
N LYS A 152 -13.70 9.39 11.71
CA LYS A 152 -14.53 10.40 11.01
C LYS A 152 -13.70 11.33 10.11
N ARG A 153 -12.56 11.82 10.57
CA ARG A 153 -11.66 12.68 9.76
C ARG A 153 -11.04 11.90 8.60
N LEU A 154 -10.68 10.65 8.84
CA LEU A 154 -10.10 9.76 7.84
C LEU A 154 -11.09 9.44 6.74
N ILE A 155 -12.33 9.08 7.12
CA ILE A 155 -13.42 8.80 6.19
C ILE A 155 -13.70 10.05 5.35
N SER A 156 -13.77 11.24 5.95
CA SER A 156 -13.94 12.48 5.18
C SER A 156 -12.79 12.77 4.21
N TYR A 157 -11.54 12.43 4.56
CA TYR A 157 -10.40 12.63 3.66
C TYR A 157 -10.37 11.61 2.52
N ILE A 158 -10.68 10.34 2.81
CA ILE A 158 -10.82 9.28 1.81
C ILE A 158 -12.02 9.58 0.89
N GLU A 159 -13.16 9.99 1.43
CA GLU A 159 -14.35 10.40 0.68
C GLU A 159 -14.07 11.63 -0.19
N MET A 160 -13.31 12.62 0.31
CA MET A 160 -12.84 13.76 -0.49
C MET A 160 -11.95 13.30 -1.65
N LEU A 161 -10.97 12.42 -1.39
CA LEU A 161 -10.10 11.88 -2.45
C LEU A 161 -10.87 11.03 -3.48
N ILE A 162 -11.97 10.38 -3.06
CA ILE A 162 -12.89 9.66 -3.95
C ILE A 162 -13.75 10.65 -4.75
N GLN A 163 -14.32 11.68 -4.14
CA GLN A 163 -15.20 12.67 -4.78
C GLN A 163 -14.49 13.60 -5.76
N VAL A 164 -13.21 13.92 -5.51
CA VAL A 164 -12.37 14.65 -6.47
C VAL A 164 -12.25 13.87 -7.79
N LYS A 165 -12.32 12.53 -7.77
CA LYS A 165 -12.28 11.71 -9.00
C LYS A 165 -13.58 11.73 -9.79
N SER A 166 -14.75 11.81 -9.15
CA SER A 166 -16.04 11.86 -9.85
C SER A 166 -16.32 13.20 -10.53
N THR A 167 -15.53 14.24 -10.23
CA THR A 167 -15.75 15.60 -10.77
C THR A 167 -14.83 15.93 -11.96
N ILE A 168 -13.85 15.07 -12.27
CA ILE A 168 -12.86 15.29 -13.36
C ILE A 168 -13.15 14.36 -14.56
N THR A 169 -14.41 13.97 -14.76
CA THR A 169 -14.86 13.23 -15.96
C THR A 169 -15.90 14.05 -16.69
#